data_AF-W2J2H4-F1
#
_entry.id   AF-W2J2H4-F1
#
_cell.length_a   1.000
_cell.length_b   1.000
_cell.length_c   1.000
_cell.angle_alpha   90.00
_cell.angle_beta   90.00
_cell.angle_gamma   90.00
#
_symmetry.space_group_name_H-M   'P 1'
#
loop_
_entity.id
_entity.type
_entity.pdbx_description
1 polymer ?
#
loop_
_entity_poly.entity_id
_entity_poly.type
_entity_poly.pdbx_seq_one_letter_code
_entity_poly.pdbx_strand_id
1 'polypeptide(L)'
;MDAHVLVCNIPGPVNTRYFQFARRQLQVEGNGKRSFTSSLVLADSKENVRNRAAEEPHPDVKWVNEGGARIKFTEVDDATIDVHCDTWASCEDELHARNLFIYWAQFACRWSQWMMASKLVEAGD
;
A
#
# COMPACT_ATOMS: atom_id res chain seq x y z
N MET A 1 11.55 -0.71 14.71
CA MET A 1 10.55 -0.98 13.65
C MET A 1 9.27 -0.39 14.16
N ASP A 2 8.76 0.61 13.48
CA ASP A 2 7.50 1.24 13.87
C ASP A 2 6.39 0.61 13.03
N ALA A 3 5.42 0.04 13.72
CA ALA A 3 4.20 -0.49 13.14
C ALA A 3 3.03 0.30 13.73
N HIS A 4 2.16 0.81 12.86
CA HIS A 4 1.04 1.64 13.27
C HIS A 4 -0.26 1.07 12.71
N VAL A 5 -1.32 1.15 13.50
CA VAL A 5 -2.68 0.94 13.03
C VAL A 5 -3.35 2.30 12.99
N LEU A 6 -3.87 2.66 11.82
CA LEU A 6 -4.56 3.92 11.57
C LEU A 6 -6.01 3.62 11.22
N VAL A 7 -6.93 4.45 11.70
CA VAL A 7 -8.30 4.49 11.18
C VAL A 7 -8.33 5.57 10.11
N CYS A 8 -8.67 5.18 8.89
CA CYS A 8 -8.74 6.09 7.75
C CYS A 8 -10.18 6.23 7.30
N ASN A 9 -10.54 7.44 6.88
CA ASN A 9 -11.87 7.77 6.39
C ASN A 9 -11.76 8.55 5.08
N ILE A 10 -12.38 8.05 4.03
CA ILE A 10 -12.49 8.71 2.73
C ILE A 10 -13.93 9.24 2.62
N PRO A 11 -14.11 10.57 2.70
CA PRO A 11 -15.43 11.17 2.59
C PRO A 11 -15.98 11.01 1.17
N GLY A 12 -17.29 10.81 1.06
CA GLY A 12 -17.97 10.66 -0.22
C GLY A 12 -19.48 10.45 -0.03
N PRO A 13 -20.22 10.18 -1.13
CA PRO A 13 -21.64 9.82 -1.05
C PRO A 13 -21.90 8.61 -0.13
N VAL A 14 -20.91 7.72 -0.05
CA VAL A 14 -20.78 6.68 0.97
C VAL A 14 -19.42 6.91 1.65
N ASN A 15 -19.41 7.13 2.95
CA ASN A 15 -18.17 7.32 3.70
C ASN A 15 -17.43 6.00 3.82
N THR A 16 -16.28 5.90 3.17
CA THR A 16 -15.49 4.66 3.20
C THR A 16 -14.52 4.70 4.35
N ARG A 17 -14.57 3.70 5.24
CA ARG A 17 -13.69 3.61 6.42
C ARG A 17 -12.91 2.31 6.43
N TYR A 18 -11.66 2.36 6.90
CA TYR A 18 -10.83 1.16 6.99
C TYR A 18 -9.76 1.29 8.06
N PHE A 19 -9.30 0.14 8.57
CA PHE A 19 -8.09 0.05 9.37
C PHE A 19 -6.90 -0.19 8.45
N GLN A 20 -5.89 0.64 8.55
CA GLN A 20 -4.64 0.49 7.82
C GLN A 20 -3.52 0.10 8.78
N PHE A 21 -2.92 -1.06 8.54
CA PHE A 21 -1.67 -1.45 9.17
C PHE A 21 -0.49 -0.96 8.32
N ALA A 22 0.24 0.01 8.84
CA ALA A 22 1.45 0.53 8.22
C ALA A 22 2.68 -0.06 8.90
N ARG A 23 3.59 -0.65 8.12
CA ARG A 23 4.84 -1.23 8.62
C ARG A 23 6.00 -0.91 7.70
N ARG A 24 7.11 -0.51 8.32
CA ARG A 24 8.41 -0.38 7.66
C ARG A 24 9.37 -1.44 8.17
N GLN A 25 10.10 -2.07 7.26
CA GLN A 25 11.07 -3.10 7.57
C GLN A 25 12.37 -2.86 6.83
N LEU A 26 13.49 -2.82 7.56
CA LEU A 26 14.83 -2.89 6.98
C LEU A 26 15.37 -4.30 7.22
N GLN A 27 15.99 -4.88 6.19
CA GLN A 27 16.54 -6.23 6.22
C GLN A 27 17.87 -6.27 5.46
N VAL A 28 18.66 -7.30 5.75
CA VAL A 28 19.80 -7.73 4.94
C VAL A 28 19.42 -9.09 4.36
N GLU A 29 19.41 -9.18 3.04
CA GLU A 29 19.07 -10.39 2.29
C GLU A 29 20.18 -11.44 2.41
N GLY A 30 19.91 -12.68 2.03
CA GLY A 30 20.87 -13.78 2.16
C GLY A 30 22.17 -13.60 1.37
N ASN A 31 22.18 -12.71 0.37
CA ASN A 31 23.35 -12.32 -0.42
C ASN A 31 24.12 -11.12 0.17
N GLY A 32 23.75 -10.64 1.36
CA GLY A 32 24.38 -9.49 2.03
C GLY A 32 23.85 -8.12 1.57
N LYS A 33 22.93 -8.07 0.59
CA LYS A 33 22.34 -6.81 0.12
C LYS A 33 21.28 -6.29 1.06
N ARG A 34 21.16 -4.97 1.18
CA ARG A 34 20.12 -4.35 2.01
C ARG A 34 18.79 -4.32 1.27
N SER A 35 17.72 -4.46 2.01
CA SER A 35 16.38 -4.20 1.51
C SER A 35 15.55 -3.38 2.48
N PHE A 36 14.64 -2.60 1.91
CA PHE A 36 13.65 -1.82 2.63
C PHE A 36 12.27 -2.18 2.10
N THR A 37 11.37 -2.61 2.99
CA THR A 37 9.97 -2.88 2.64
C THR A 37 9.07 -1.90 3.39
N SER A 38 8.16 -1.28 2.65
CA SER A 38 7.04 -0.52 3.20
C SER A 38 5.74 -1.23 2.83
N SER A 39 4.92 -1.54 3.83
CA SER A 39 3.64 -2.23 3.67
C SER A 39 2.52 -1.39 4.26
N LEU A 40 1.43 -1.26 3.51
CA LEU A 40 0.15 -0.68 3.92
C LEU A 40 -0.91 -1.74 3.67
N VAL A 41 -1.43 -2.36 4.73
CA VAL A 41 -2.37 -3.48 4.61
C VAL A 41 -3.69 -3.12 5.25
N LEU A 42 -4.78 -3.29 4.49
CA LEU A 42 -6.15 -3.29 4.98
C LEU A 42 -6.43 -4.70 5.49
N ALA A 43 -5.98 -5.00 6.71
CA ALA A 43 -6.15 -6.31 7.30
C ALA A 43 -7.38 -6.33 8.21
N ASP A 44 -8.20 -7.36 8.08
CA ASP A 44 -9.30 -7.61 9.01
C ASP A 44 -8.90 -8.66 10.05
N SER A 45 -8.71 -8.22 11.29
CA SER A 45 -8.50 -9.10 12.44
C SER A 45 -9.79 -9.30 13.23
N LYS A 46 -9.85 -10.31 14.10
CA LYS A 46 -10.98 -10.49 15.02
C LYS A 46 -11.15 -9.28 15.95
N GLU A 47 -10.06 -8.61 16.29
CA GLU A 47 -10.03 -7.37 17.05
C GLU A 47 -10.66 -6.22 16.25
N ASN A 48 -10.32 -6.09 14.97
CA ASN A 48 -10.91 -5.08 14.09
C ASN A 48 -12.41 -5.29 13.91
N VAL A 49 -12.86 -6.54 13.73
CA VAL A 49 -14.30 -6.89 13.69
C VAL A 49 -15.02 -6.44 14.97
N ARG A 50 -14.43 -6.75 16.14
CA ARG A 50 -15.01 -6.35 17.43
C ARG A 50 -15.06 -4.82 17.61
N ASN A 51 -14.01 -4.11 17.19
CA ASN A 51 -13.97 -2.65 17.24
C ASN A 51 -15.07 -2.03 16.38
N ARG A 52 -15.29 -2.51 15.15
CA ARG A 52 -16.39 -2.01 14.30
C ARG A 52 -17.76 -2.25 14.90
N ALA A 53 -17.97 -3.42 15.51
CA ALA A 53 -19.25 -3.78 16.13
C ALA A 53 -19.55 -2.96 17.39
N ALA A 54 -18.51 -2.40 18.04
CA ALA A 54 -18.65 -1.51 19.19
C ALA A 54 -18.96 -0.06 18.81
N GLU A 55 -18.75 0.35 17.54
CA GLU A 55 -19.15 1.66 17.05
C GLU A 55 -20.68 1.72 16.87
N GLU A 56 -21.26 2.90 17.11
CA GLU A 56 -22.68 3.11 16.82
C GLU A 56 -22.96 2.90 15.32
N PRO A 57 -24.10 2.27 14.95
CA PRO A 57 -24.43 2.05 13.56
C PRO A 57 -24.52 3.38 12.79
N HIS A 58 -23.65 3.54 11.80
CA HIS A 58 -23.68 4.66 10.87
C HIS A 58 -24.13 4.16 9.49
N PRO A 59 -25.35 4.49 9.03
CA PRO A 59 -25.89 3.98 7.77
C PRO A 59 -25.07 4.41 6.54
N ASP A 60 -24.37 5.54 6.65
CA ASP A 60 -23.59 6.12 5.55
C ASP A 60 -22.13 5.65 5.55
N VAL A 61 -21.74 4.71 6.42
CA VAL A 61 -20.36 4.20 6.52
C VAL A 61 -20.23 2.81 5.91
N LYS A 62 -19.35 2.68 4.92
CA LYS A 62 -18.94 1.39 4.34
C LYS A 62 -17.54 1.03 4.81
N TRP A 63 -17.42 -0.12 5.46
CA TRP A 63 -16.12 -0.62 5.88
C TRP A 63 -15.43 -1.42 4.78
N VAL A 64 -14.16 -1.09 4.52
CA VAL A 64 -13.27 -1.89 3.66
C VAL A 64 -12.31 -2.65 4.54
N ASN A 65 -12.17 -3.94 4.28
CA ASN A 65 -11.48 -4.88 5.16
C ASN A 65 -10.43 -5.75 4.45
N GLU A 66 -10.26 -5.56 3.15
CA GLU A 66 -9.26 -6.26 2.36
C GLU A 66 -8.63 -5.31 1.33
N GLY A 67 -7.34 -5.51 1.13
CA GLY A 67 -6.52 -4.79 0.17
C GLY A 67 -5.22 -4.30 0.78
N GLY A 68 -4.41 -3.67 -0.04
CA GLY A 68 -3.15 -3.12 0.41
C GLY A 68 -2.19 -2.81 -0.72
N ALA A 69 -1.05 -2.28 -0.30
CA ALA A 69 0.09 -2.04 -1.14
C ALA A 69 1.36 -2.44 -0.38
N ARG A 70 2.29 -3.05 -1.08
CA ARG A 70 3.64 -3.33 -0.61
C ARG A 70 4.63 -2.82 -1.64
N ILE A 71 5.61 -2.08 -1.18
CA ILE A 71 6.77 -1.71 -2.01
C ILE A 71 8.03 -2.21 -1.33
N LYS A 72 8.85 -2.95 -2.09
CA LYS A 72 10.16 -3.44 -1.65
C LYS A 72 11.23 -2.81 -2.52
N PHE A 73 12.24 -2.26 -1.87
CA PHE A 73 13.46 -1.76 -2.45
C PHE A 73 14.58 -2.72 -2.08
N THR A 74 15.34 -3.18 -3.06
CA THR A 74 16.47 -4.09 -2.84
C THR A 74 17.70 -3.50 -3.50
N GLU A 75 18.79 -3.40 -2.75
CA GLU A 75 20.08 -3.01 -3.29
C GLU A 75 20.57 -4.07 -4.29
N VAL A 76 20.97 -3.66 -5.49
CA VAL A 76 21.55 -4.54 -6.49
C VAL A 76 23.05 -4.27 -6.58
N ASP A 77 23.44 -3.02 -6.84
CA ASP A 77 24.83 -2.53 -6.81
C ASP A 77 24.89 -1.09 -6.26
N ASP A 78 26.03 -0.41 -6.45
CA ASP A 78 26.29 0.92 -5.89
C ASP A 78 25.41 2.03 -6.52
N ALA A 79 24.84 1.79 -7.70
CA ALA A 79 24.02 2.76 -8.43
C ALA A 79 22.59 2.29 -8.70
N THR A 80 22.30 0.99 -8.50
CA THR A 80 21.01 0.40 -8.87
C THR A 80 20.25 -0.19 -7.69
N ILE A 81 18.95 0.04 -7.71
CA ILE A 81 17.99 -0.60 -6.80
C ILE A 81 16.93 -1.32 -7.64
N ASP A 82 16.55 -2.51 -7.19
CA ASP A 82 15.38 -3.22 -7.68
C ASP A 82 14.15 -2.78 -6.85
N VAL A 83 13.03 -2.57 -7.54
CA VAL A 83 11.80 -2.05 -6.92
C VAL A 83 10.63 -2.94 -7.30
N HIS A 84 10.10 -3.66 -6.31
CA HIS A 84 8.90 -4.48 -6.46
C HIS A 84 7.70 -3.78 -5.84
N CYS A 85 6.64 -3.61 -6.61
CA CYS A 85 5.39 -3.02 -6.15
C CYS A 85 4.24 -4.01 -6.33
N ASP A 86 3.65 -4.42 -5.20
CA ASP A 86 2.45 -5.23 -5.15
C ASP A 86 1.28 -4.39 -4.68
N THR A 87 0.16 -4.47 -5.39
CA THR A 87 -1.10 -3.85 -4.97
C THR A 87 -2.21 -4.87 -5.14
N TRP A 88 -3.16 -4.87 -4.20
CA TRP A 88 -4.32 -5.74 -4.27
C TRP A 88 -5.50 -5.07 -3.56
N ALA A 89 -6.70 -5.43 -3.97
CA ALA A 89 -7.95 -5.00 -3.35
C ALA A 89 -9.06 -5.96 -3.75
N SER A 90 -10.10 -6.06 -2.93
CA SER A 90 -11.34 -6.68 -3.35
C SER A 90 -12.01 -5.79 -4.41
N CYS A 91 -12.53 -6.40 -5.47
CA CYS A 91 -13.24 -5.69 -6.52
C CYS A 91 -14.74 -5.98 -6.40
N GLU A 92 -15.56 -4.96 -6.67
CA GLU A 92 -17.02 -5.10 -6.64
C GLU A 92 -17.54 -5.79 -7.89
N ASP A 93 -16.94 -5.45 -9.03
CA ASP A 93 -17.23 -6.02 -10.34
C ASP A 93 -16.01 -5.89 -11.27
N GLU A 94 -16.15 -6.37 -12.50
CA GLU A 94 -15.07 -6.32 -13.50
C GLU A 94 -14.69 -4.90 -13.92
N LEU A 95 -15.66 -3.97 -13.96
CA LEU A 95 -15.38 -2.57 -14.30
C LEU A 95 -14.50 -1.91 -13.24
N HIS A 96 -14.83 -2.14 -11.96
CA HIS A 96 -14.02 -1.69 -10.84
C HIS A 96 -12.62 -2.31 -10.88
N ALA A 97 -12.50 -3.61 -11.16
CA ALA A 97 -11.19 -4.26 -11.30
C ALA A 97 -10.32 -3.62 -12.41
N ARG A 98 -10.91 -3.35 -13.58
CA ARG A 98 -10.22 -2.67 -14.70
C ARG A 98 -9.77 -1.26 -14.32
N ASN A 99 -10.62 -0.51 -13.63
CA ASN A 99 -10.28 0.84 -13.16
C ASN A 99 -9.12 0.82 -12.16
N LEU A 100 -9.15 -0.10 -11.18
CA LEU A 100 -8.06 -0.27 -10.21
C LEU A 100 -6.75 -0.62 -10.90
N PHE A 101 -6.78 -1.54 -11.87
CA PHE A 101 -5.60 -1.91 -12.65
C PHE A 101 -4.97 -0.71 -13.36
N ILE A 102 -5.78 0.13 -14.00
CA ILE A 102 -5.30 1.37 -14.65
C ILE A 102 -4.69 2.31 -13.61
N TYR A 103 -5.34 2.50 -12.46
CA TYR A 103 -4.81 3.37 -11.41
C TYR A 103 -3.47 2.89 -10.86
N TRP A 104 -3.30 1.59 -10.66
CA TRP A 104 -2.05 1.00 -10.19
C TRP A 104 -0.92 1.13 -11.23
N ALA A 105 -1.22 0.89 -12.50
CA ALA A 105 -0.26 1.12 -13.59
C ALA A 105 0.18 2.59 -13.64
N GLN A 106 -0.77 3.53 -13.57
CA GLN A 106 -0.46 4.96 -13.53
C GLN A 106 0.36 5.36 -12.30
N PHE A 107 0.09 4.76 -11.14
CA PHE A 107 0.87 4.98 -9.94
C PHE A 107 2.34 4.58 -10.14
N ALA A 108 2.58 3.37 -10.67
CA ALA A 108 3.94 2.89 -10.95
C ALA A 108 4.69 3.81 -11.92
N CYS A 109 4.02 4.25 -12.99
CA CYS A 109 4.60 5.20 -13.96
C CYS A 109 4.96 6.54 -13.32
N ARG A 110 4.03 7.15 -12.55
CA ARG A 110 4.27 8.44 -11.89
C ARG A 110 5.38 8.34 -10.84
N TRP A 111 5.40 7.24 -10.08
CA TRP A 111 6.43 7.00 -9.09
C TRP A 111 7.82 6.92 -9.74
N SER A 112 7.95 6.15 -10.81
CA SER A 112 9.21 6.08 -11.59
C SER A 112 9.64 7.45 -12.10
N GLN A 113 8.72 8.23 -12.67
CA GLN A 113 9.01 9.60 -13.14
C GLN A 113 9.50 10.52 -12.01
N TRP A 114 8.88 10.46 -10.83
CA TRP A 114 9.30 11.26 -9.68
C TRP A 114 10.69 10.86 -9.17
N MET A 115 11.03 9.57 -9.17
CA MET A 115 12.35 9.10 -8.76
C MET A 115 13.45 9.63 -9.69
N MET A 116 13.21 9.57 -11.00
CA MET A 116 14.12 10.11 -12.02
C MET A 116 14.27 11.63 -11.88
N ALA A 117 13.16 12.35 -11.72
CA ALA A 117 13.18 13.81 -11.58
C ALA A 117 13.90 14.28 -10.30
N SER A 118 13.85 13.47 -9.24
CA SER A 118 14.49 13.79 -7.95
C SER A 118 16.00 13.51 -7.93
N LYS A 119 16.58 13.00 -9.03
CA LYS A 119 17.97 12.49 -9.10
C LYS A 119 18.31 11.49 -8.00
N LEU A 120 17.29 10.81 -7.47
CA LEU A 120 17.47 9.73 -6.50
C LEU A 120 17.93 8.45 -7.19
N VAL A 121 17.73 8.38 -8.51
CA VAL A 121 18.26 7.38 -9.44
C VAL A 121 18.68 8.15 -10.68
N GLU A 122 19.94 8.02 -11.11
CA GLU A 122 20.39 8.60 -12.38
C GLU A 122 19.96 7.68 -13.54
N ALA A 123 19.54 8.28 -14.67
CA ALA A 123 19.36 7.50 -15.89
C ALA A 123 20.72 6.92 -16.27
N GLY A 124 20.83 5.60 -16.40
CA GLY A 124 22.02 5.01 -17.01
C GLY A 124 22.16 5.50 -18.45
N ASP A 125 23.34 6.02 -18.79
CA ASP A 125 23.74 6.40 -20.16
C ASP A 125 23.84 5.18 -21.09
#